data_AF-A0A3D3L5Z5-F1
#
_entry.id   AF-A0A3D3L5Z5-F1
#
_cell.length_a   1.000
_cell.length_b   1.000
_cell.length_c   1.000
_cell.angle_alpha   90.00
_cell.angle_beta   90.00
_cell.angle_gamma   90.00
#
_symmetry.space_group_name_H-M   'P 1'
#
loop_
_entity.id
_entity.type
_entity.pdbx_description
1 polymer ?
#
loop_
_entity_poly.entity_id
_entity_poly.type
_entity_poly.pdbx_seq_one_letter_code
_entity_poly.pdbx_strand_id
1 'polypeptide(L)'
;MRGARILGSIQPVMTAAAEVTNISCYLFAPLADLKSLRPRLLELCRAQGLKGTILLSTEGINMFVAGDARGIEALLDFLRAIPGLARLAPKFSLSARQPFRRMLVRIKKEIIAFGVEGIDPARHTSPRVSA
;
A
#
# COMPACT_ATOMS: atom_id res chain seq x y z
N MET A 1 25.33 -51.55 31.90
CA MET A 1 24.61 -50.35 32.41
C MET A 1 24.99 -49.18 31.50
N ARG A 2 24.13 -48.82 30.53
CA ARG A 2 23.32 -47.58 30.49
C ARG A 2 24.19 -46.34 30.75
N GLY A 3 24.59 -45.57 29.74
CA GLY A 3 23.78 -44.59 28.97
C GLY A 3 24.57 -43.27 28.98
N ALA A 4 24.38 -42.26 28.13
CA ALA A 4 23.54 -42.04 26.97
C ALA A 4 24.24 -40.94 26.17
N ARG A 5 24.26 -41.06 24.83
CA ARG A 5 24.68 -40.00 23.91
C ARG A 5 23.70 -38.84 24.05
N ILE A 6 24.17 -37.66 24.43
CA ILE A 6 23.39 -36.42 24.32
C ILE A 6 23.52 -35.96 22.86
N LEU A 7 22.62 -36.46 22.01
CA LEU A 7 22.29 -35.79 20.75
C LEU A 7 21.55 -34.50 21.13
N GLY A 8 22.25 -33.37 21.09
CA GLY A 8 21.62 -32.06 21.10
C GLY A 8 20.71 -31.96 19.87
N SER A 9 19.41 -31.95 20.10
CA SER A 9 18.41 -31.71 19.07
C SER A 9 18.57 -30.28 18.56
N ILE A 10 19.12 -30.14 17.36
CA ILE A 10 19.05 -28.90 16.62
C ILE A 10 17.58 -28.74 16.24
N GLN A 11 16.84 -27.95 17.00
CA GLN A 11 15.51 -27.51 16.58
C GLN A 11 15.71 -26.74 15.27
N PRO A 12 15.00 -27.06 14.19
CA PRO A 12 15.07 -26.23 13.00
C PRO A 12 14.56 -24.85 13.41
N VAL A 13 15.40 -23.82 13.26
CA VAL A 13 14.89 -22.45 13.15
C VAL A 13 13.96 -22.49 11.95
N MET A 14 12.65 -22.54 12.22
CA MET A 14 11.64 -22.25 11.22
C MET A 14 11.87 -20.79 10.84
N THR A 15 12.60 -20.55 9.76
CA THR A 15 12.63 -19.26 9.10
C THR A 15 11.20 -19.03 8.62
N ALA A 16 10.41 -18.30 9.40
CA ALA A 16 9.10 -17.84 8.96
C ALA A 16 9.34 -17.14 7.62
N ALA A 17 8.75 -17.65 6.55
CA ALA A 17 8.79 -16.98 5.27
C ALA A 17 8.25 -15.57 5.51
N ALA A 18 9.07 -14.55 5.34
CA ALA A 18 8.68 -13.18 5.64
C ALA A 18 7.42 -12.85 4.85
N GLU A 19 6.29 -12.75 5.53
CA GLU A 19 5.00 -12.51 4.90
C GLU A 19 5.01 -11.09 4.32
N VAL A 20 4.73 -11.00 3.02
CA VAL A 20 4.62 -9.70 2.36
C VAL A 20 3.28 -9.10 2.73
N THR A 21 3.31 -7.91 3.33
CA THR A 21 2.11 -7.14 3.64
C THR A 21 1.69 -6.37 2.41
N ASN A 22 0.43 -6.50 2.03
CA ASN A 22 -0.19 -5.79 0.92
C ASN A 22 -1.22 -4.83 1.46
N ILE A 23 -1.27 -3.64 0.86
CA ILE A 23 -2.35 -2.68 1.06
C ILE A 23 -3.02 -2.35 -0.25
N SER A 24 -4.33 -2.12 -0.17
CA SER A 24 -5.08 -1.46 -1.23
C SER A 24 -5.99 -0.39 -0.63
N CYS A 25 -6.07 0.76 -1.27
CA CYS A 25 -6.92 1.86 -0.82
C CYS A 25 -7.17 2.83 -1.96
N TYR A 26 -8.35 3.44 -1.96
CA TYR A 26 -8.59 4.67 -2.68
C TYR A 26 -9.23 5.67 -1.72
N LEU A 27 -9.00 6.96 -1.99
CA LEU A 27 -9.63 8.03 -1.26
C LEU A 27 -9.80 9.23 -2.20
N PHE A 28 -11.06 9.62 -2.39
CA PHE A 28 -11.39 10.90 -3.00
C PHE A 28 -11.18 12.01 -1.97
N ALA A 29 -10.23 12.88 -2.28
CA ALA A 29 -9.83 14.03 -1.49
C ALA A 29 -9.12 15.04 -2.41
N PRO A 30 -9.46 16.34 -2.39
CA PRO A 30 -8.74 17.33 -3.16
C PRO A 30 -7.25 17.31 -2.82
N LEU A 31 -6.40 17.14 -3.83
CA LEU A 31 -4.93 17.15 -3.68
C LEU A 31 -4.30 18.23 -4.56
N ALA A 32 -3.36 18.96 -3.98
CA ALA A 32 -2.53 19.95 -4.65
C ALA A 32 -1.09 19.45 -4.83
N ASP A 33 -0.29 20.20 -5.59
CA ASP A 33 1.16 20.00 -5.72
C ASP A 33 1.61 18.58 -6.08
N LEU A 34 0.81 17.88 -6.89
CA LEU A 34 1.06 16.47 -7.27
C LEU A 34 2.44 16.27 -7.90
N LYS A 35 2.94 17.27 -8.63
CA LYS A 35 4.27 17.25 -9.26
C LYS A 35 5.39 17.14 -8.21
N SER A 36 5.22 17.77 -7.06
CA SER A 36 6.17 17.73 -5.93
C SER A 36 5.93 16.50 -5.04
N LEU A 37 4.67 16.08 -4.89
CA LEU A 37 4.31 14.90 -4.08
C LEU A 37 4.81 13.59 -4.72
N ARG A 38 4.69 13.45 -6.04
CA ARG A 38 5.08 12.25 -6.79
C ARG A 38 6.52 11.77 -6.50
N PRO A 39 7.57 12.59 -6.64
CA PRO A 39 8.94 12.14 -6.39
C PRO A 39 9.17 11.78 -4.92
N ARG A 40 8.60 12.52 -3.97
CA ARG A 40 8.72 12.23 -2.51
C ARG A 40 8.14 10.86 -2.16
N LEU A 41 6.96 10.53 -2.69
CA LEU A 41 6.36 9.21 -2.50
C LEU A 41 7.19 8.10 -3.14
N LEU A 42 7.69 8.33 -4.36
CA LEU A 42 8.50 7.33 -5.05
C LEU A 42 9.80 7.05 -4.31
N GLU A 43 10.45 8.09 -3.78
CA GLU A 43 11.66 7.99 -2.97
C GLU A 43 11.41 7.25 -1.67
N LEU A 44 10.38 7.65 -0.91
CA LEU A 44 9.98 6.96 0.32
C LEU A 44 9.72 5.47 0.07
N CYS A 45 8.89 5.14 -0.93
CA CYS A 45 8.58 3.75 -1.25
C CYS A 45 9.83 2.96 -1.64
N ARG A 46 10.75 3.55 -2.41
CA ARG A 46 12.01 2.90 -2.78
C ARG A 46 12.92 2.67 -1.59
N ALA A 47 13.07 3.66 -0.71
CA ALA A 47 13.87 3.55 0.51
C ALA A 47 13.33 2.45 1.44
N GLN A 48 12.01 2.27 1.48
CA GLN A 48 11.33 1.21 2.23
C GLN A 48 11.23 -0.13 1.48
N GLY A 49 11.81 -0.26 0.28
CA GLY A 49 11.75 -1.49 -0.52
C GLY A 49 10.36 -1.87 -1.02
N LEU A 50 9.39 -0.96 -0.97
CA LEU A 50 8.01 -1.18 -1.38
C LEU A 50 7.89 -1.29 -2.91
N LYS A 51 6.92 -2.08 -3.36
CA LYS A 51 6.59 -2.24 -4.79
C LYS A 51 5.08 -2.15 -4.98
N GLY A 52 4.65 -1.81 -6.19
CA GLY A 52 3.24 -1.58 -6.49
C GLY A 52 3.01 -0.29 -7.27
N THR A 53 1.80 0.24 -7.17
CA THR A 53 1.37 1.45 -7.89
C THR A 53 0.63 2.39 -6.95
N ILE A 54 0.99 3.67 -6.99
CA ILE A 54 0.21 4.79 -6.45
C ILE A 54 -0.20 5.68 -7.64
N LEU A 55 -1.50 5.94 -7.74
CA LEU A 55 -2.10 6.89 -8.67
C LEU A 55 -2.49 8.15 -7.88
N LEU A 56 -2.09 9.29 -8.40
CA LEU A 56 -2.43 10.61 -7.88
C LEU A 56 -3.26 11.36 -8.92
N SER A 57 -4.35 11.99 -8.49
CA SER A 57 -5.08 13.00 -9.25
C SER A 57 -5.41 14.16 -8.30
N THR A 58 -5.83 15.28 -8.86
CA THR A 58 -6.36 16.41 -8.09
C THR A 58 -7.60 16.02 -7.30
N GLU A 59 -8.31 14.94 -7.69
CA GLU A 59 -9.47 14.41 -6.97
C GLU A 59 -9.12 13.40 -5.86
N GLY A 60 -7.87 12.92 -5.78
CA GLY A 60 -7.47 11.97 -4.74
C GLY A 60 -6.34 11.01 -5.06
N ILE A 61 -6.33 9.87 -4.36
CA ILE A 61 -5.32 8.82 -4.42
C ILE A 61 -5.95 7.43 -4.59
N ASN A 62 -5.30 6.56 -5.36
CA ASN A 62 -5.60 5.12 -5.43
C ASN A 62 -4.29 4.34 -5.42
N MET A 63 -4.19 3.29 -4.60
CA MET A 63 -2.94 2.55 -4.43
C MET A 63 -3.13 1.06 -4.19
N PHE A 64 -2.17 0.29 -4.69
CA PHE A 64 -1.91 -1.11 -4.37
C PHE A 64 -0.41 -1.25 -4.16
N VAL A 65 0.02 -1.49 -2.92
CA VAL A 65 1.43 -1.48 -2.53
C VAL A 65 1.71 -2.67 -1.64
N ALA A 66 2.89 -3.27 -1.80
CA ALA A 66 3.31 -4.43 -1.04
C ALA A 66 4.78 -4.35 -0.62
N GLY A 67 5.07 -4.85 0.58
CA GLY A 67 6.42 -4.93 1.13
C GLY A 67 6.44 -5.34 2.60
N ASP A 68 7.51 -4.96 3.29
CA ASP A 68 7.62 -5.15 4.73
C ASP A 68 6.57 -4.32 5.49
N ALA A 69 6.07 -4.85 6.61
CA ALA A 69 5.04 -4.20 7.42
C ALA A 69 5.48 -2.80 7.90
N ARG A 70 6.74 -2.62 8.30
CA ARG A 70 7.26 -1.32 8.74
C ARG A 70 7.32 -0.31 7.58
N GLY A 71 7.66 -0.79 6.40
CA GLY A 71 7.63 0.02 5.19
C GLY A 71 6.22 0.50 4.84
N ILE A 72 5.23 -0.38 5.00
CA ILE A 72 3.81 -0.06 4.84
C ILE A 72 3.37 0.99 5.87
N GLU A 73 3.73 0.83 7.14
CA GLU A 73 3.44 1.81 8.20
C GLU A 73 4.03 3.19 7.87
N ALA A 74 5.31 3.24 7.51
CA ALA A 74 5.98 4.49 7.13
C ALA A 74 5.31 5.20 5.94
N LEU A 75 4.84 4.43 4.95
CA LEU A 75 4.06 4.98 3.84
C LEU A 75 2.72 5.57 4.31
N LEU A 76 2.00 4.85 5.18
CA LEU A 76 0.71 5.29 5.68
C LEU A 76 0.83 6.54 6.56
N ASP A 77 1.85 6.62 7.40
CA ASP A 77 2.11 7.80 8.23
C ASP A 77 2.43 9.02 7.38
N PHE A 78 3.32 8.87 6.38
CA PHE A 78 3.61 9.93 5.43
C PHE A 78 2.35 10.42 4.70
N LEU A 79 1.52 9.49 4.22
CA LEU A 79 0.31 9.83 3.49
C LEU A 79 -0.73 10.50 4.39
N ARG A 80 -0.93 10.02 5.63
CA ARG A 80 -1.90 10.60 6.57
C ARG A 80 -1.53 12.01 7.04
N ALA A 81 -0.25 12.37 6.98
CA ALA A 81 0.21 13.73 7.25
C ALA A 81 -0.12 14.73 6.12
N ILE A 82 -0.56 14.27 4.95
CA ILE A 82 -0.94 15.14 3.83
C ILE A 82 -2.38 15.64 4.04
N PRO A 83 -2.65 16.96 3.91
CA PRO A 83 -4.00 17.49 3.95
C PRO A 83 -4.94 16.74 3.01
N GLY A 84 -6.10 16.31 3.53
CA GLY A 84 -7.09 15.52 2.79
C GLY A 84 -6.93 14.00 2.89
N LEU A 85 -5.76 13.49 3.29
CA LEU A 85 -5.47 12.04 3.33
C LEU A 85 -5.44 11.42 4.74
N ALA A 86 -5.68 12.20 5.80
CA ALA A 86 -5.71 11.71 7.18
C ALA A 86 -6.65 10.51 7.40
N ARG A 87 -7.73 10.42 6.62
CA ARG A 87 -8.74 9.34 6.71
C ARG A 87 -8.45 8.11 5.85
N LEU A 88 -7.22 7.96 5.33
CA LEU A 88 -6.82 6.77 4.59
C LEU A 88 -7.02 5.50 5.44
N ALA A 89 -7.92 4.65 4.96
CA ALA A 89 -8.28 3.37 5.56
C ALA A 89 -7.97 2.23 4.58
N PRO A 90 -6.70 1.79 4.50
CA PRO A 90 -6.31 0.70 3.61
C PRO A 90 -6.88 -0.63 4.07
N LYS A 91 -7.21 -1.48 3.09
CA LYS A 91 -7.43 -2.91 3.31
C LYS A 91 -6.08 -3.62 3.29
N PHE A 92 -5.86 -4.52 4.24
CA PHE A 92 -4.64 -5.32 4.35
C PHE A 92 -4.86 -6.76 3.88
N SER A 93 -3.84 -7.35 3.29
CA SER A 93 -3.76 -8.79 3.05
C SER A 93 -2.30 -9.27 3.06
N LEU A 94 -2.09 -10.56 3.24
CA LEU A 94 -0.76 -11.17 3.28
C LEU A 94 -0.49 -11.96 2.00
N SER A 95 0.77 -12.07 1.63
CA SER A 95 1.22 -12.87 0.49
C SER A 95 2.52 -13.58 0.80
N ALA A 96 2.65 -14.83 0.34
CA ALA A 96 3.87 -15.62 0.52
C ALA A 96 5.07 -15.06 -0.27
N ARG A 97 4.82 -14.24 -1.29
CA ARG A 97 5.85 -13.64 -2.16
C ARG A 97 5.44 -12.24 -2.57
N GLN A 98 6.43 -11.43 -2.93
CA GLN A 98 6.25 -10.05 -3.41
C GLN A 98 5.51 -10.04 -4.76
N PRO A 99 4.26 -9.54 -4.83
CA PRO A 99 3.43 -9.67 -6.04
C PRO A 99 3.79 -8.67 -7.14
N PHE A 100 4.48 -7.57 -6.81
CA PHE A 100 4.83 -6.52 -7.77
C PHE A 100 6.32 -6.54 -8.10
N ARG A 101 6.65 -6.27 -9.37
CA ARG A 101 8.06 -6.26 -9.84
C ARG A 101 8.78 -4.94 -9.54
N ARG A 102 8.06 -3.82 -9.52
CA ARG A 102 8.61 -2.46 -9.38
C ARG A 102 7.62 -1.55 -8.67
N MET A 103 8.11 -0.41 -8.19
CA MET A 103 7.30 0.68 -7.68
C MET A 103 7.00 1.71 -8.78
N LEU A 104 5.75 2.15 -8.87
CA LEU A 104 5.30 3.21 -9.76
C LEU A 104 4.50 4.26 -8.98
N VAL A 105 4.80 5.54 -9.20
CA VAL A 105 3.93 6.65 -8.77
C VAL A 105 3.58 7.46 -10.01
N ARG A 106 2.29 7.57 -10.33
CA ARG A 106 1.79 8.20 -11.57
C ARG A 106 0.77 9.28 -11.24
N ILE A 107 0.91 10.42 -11.91
CA ILE A 107 -0.15 11.44 -11.95
C ILE A 107 -1.09 11.08 -13.10
N LYS A 108 -2.40 11.12 -12.84
CA LYS A 108 -3.48 10.81 -13.76
C LYS A 108 -4.54 11.91 -13.70
N LYS A 109 -5.38 11.97 -14.74
CA LYS A 109 -6.58 12.83 -14.74
C LYS A 109 -7.56 12.38 -13.65
N GLU A 110 -7.78 11.07 -13.55
CA GLU A 110 -8.68 10.44 -12.58
C GLU A 110 -7.96 9.28 -11.89
N ILE A 111 -8.27 9.02 -10.62
CA ILE A 111 -7.75 7.86 -9.86
C ILE A 111 -8.55 6.58 -10.12
N ILE A 112 -9.79 6.73 -10.58
CA ILE A 112 -10.69 5.67 -11.04
C ILE A 112 -11.38 6.21 -12.28
N ALA A 113 -11.01 5.71 -13.46
CA ALA A 113 -11.65 6.12 -14.70
C ALA A 113 -12.97 5.35 -14.86
N PHE A 114 -14.10 6.06 -14.77
CA PHE A 114 -15.41 5.50 -15.12
C PHE A 114 -15.70 5.57 -16.63
N GLY A 115 -14.89 6.31 -17.40
CA GLY A 115 -15.05 6.46 -18.85
C GLY A 115 -16.22 7.35 -19.27
N VAL A 116 -16.79 8.12 -18.32
CA VAL A 116 -17.92 9.02 -18.54
C VAL A 116 -17.55 10.43 -18.06
N GLU A 117 -17.69 11.43 -18.91
CA GLU A 117 -17.43 12.82 -18.53
C GLU A 117 -18.50 13.33 -17.54
N GLY A 118 -18.08 14.07 -16.52
CA GLY A 118 -18.98 14.77 -15.58
C GLY A 118 -19.30 14.04 -14.27
N ILE A 119 -18.72 12.87 -14.01
CA ILE A 119 -18.87 12.19 -12.71
C ILE A 119 -17.83 12.75 -11.72
N ASP A 120 -18.29 13.31 -10.59
CA ASP A 120 -17.48 13.67 -9.42
C ASP A 120 -17.85 12.72 -8.25
N PRO A 121 -17.13 11.59 -8.09
CA PRO A 121 -17.43 10.61 -7.04
C PRO A 121 -17.19 11.15 -5.63
N ALA A 122 -16.44 12.24 -5.49
CA ALA A 122 -16.23 12.89 -4.19
C ALA A 122 -17.53 13.56 -3.71
N ARG A 123 -18.43 13.93 -4.63
CA ARG A 123 -19.71 14.60 -4.34
C ARG A 123 -20.92 13.68 -4.48
N HIS A 124 -20.86 12.67 -5.35
CA HIS A 124 -21.96 11.75 -5.60
C HIS A 124 -21.50 10.29 -5.58
N THR A 125 -21.89 9.56 -4.54
CA THR A 125 -21.72 8.10 -4.47
C THR A 125 -23.06 7.41 -4.66
N SER A 126 -23.11 6.30 -5.39
CA SER A 126 -24.30 5.44 -5.43
C SER A 126 -24.65 4.91 -4.03
N PRO A 127 -25.94 4.65 -3.72
CA PRO A 127 -26.34 4.01 -2.47
C PRO A 127 -25.57 2.71 -2.26
N ARG A 128 -25.08 2.50 -1.03
CA ARG A 128 -24.40 1.26 -0.66
C ARG A 128 -25.41 0.11 -0.71
N VAL A 129 -25.24 -0.82 -1.64
CA VAL A 129 -26.01 -2.07 -1.65
C VAL A 129 -25.40 -2.99 -0.59
N SER A 130 -26.20 -3.42 0.37
CA SER A 130 -25.82 -4.48 1.31
C SER A 130 -25.75 -5.81 0.56
N ALA A 131 -24.67 -6.55 0.75
CA ALA A 131 -24.52 -7.91 0.26
C ALA A 131 -25.45 -8.87 1.03
#